data_AF-A0A0C2X7M1-F1
#
_entry.id   AF-A0A0C2X7M1-F1
#
_cell.length_a   1.000
_cell.length_b   1.000
_cell.length_c   1.000
_cell.angle_alpha   90.00
_cell.angle_beta   90.00
_cell.angle_gamma   90.00
#
_symmetry.space_group_name_H-M   'P 1'
#
loop_
_entity.id
_entity.type
_entity.pdbx_description
1 polymer ?
#
loop_
_entity_poly.entity_id
_entity_poly.type
_entity_poly.pdbx_seq_one_letter_code
_entity_poly.pdbx_strand_id
1 'polypeptide(L)'
;MSISTGGTPQNVKNLPFTNGKREWSNGLFDCFGDCGTCVHAWFCPCMVYSKNKHRVEYLNQNGRPHPDSGGSGVDGDCAMHCCLTVLFNGGFILQMPNRGAIRNRYNIEGSTWMDCLTSFYCKPCVLTQESREIELEEQSLMG
;
A
#
# COMPACT_ATOMS: atom_id res chain seq x y z
N MET A 1 24.93 -27.03 -0.89
CA MET A 1 24.60 -25.63 -0.61
C MET A 1 23.27 -25.34 -1.28
N SER A 2 22.18 -25.51 -0.54
CA SER A 2 20.82 -25.19 -0.98
C SER A 2 20.55 -23.72 -0.68
N ILE A 3 20.65 -22.89 -1.72
CA ILE A 3 20.33 -21.46 -1.68
C ILE A 3 18.89 -21.26 -2.20
N SER A 4 18.20 -20.29 -1.59
CA SER A 4 16.84 -19.81 -1.83
C SER A 4 15.68 -20.55 -1.15
N THR A 5 15.54 -20.28 0.15
CA THR A 5 14.23 -20.08 0.79
C THR A 5 13.65 -18.74 0.32
N GLY A 6 13.27 -18.63 -0.96
CA GLY A 6 12.66 -17.43 -1.51
C GLY A 6 11.14 -17.58 -1.54
N GLY A 7 10.42 -16.77 -0.76
CA GLY A 7 8.98 -16.61 -0.96
C GLY A 7 8.70 -16.03 -2.35
N THR A 8 7.47 -16.18 -2.86
CA THR A 8 7.08 -15.44 -4.06
C THR A 8 7.28 -13.95 -3.83
N PRO A 9 7.62 -13.13 -4.84
CA PRO A 9 7.79 -11.69 -4.66
C PRO A 9 6.58 -11.02 -3.98
N GLN A 10 5.38 -11.56 -4.19
CA GLN A 10 4.13 -11.10 -3.58
C GLN A 10 3.91 -11.57 -2.13
N ASN A 11 4.72 -12.50 -1.61
CA ASN A 11 4.65 -13.01 -0.23
C ASN A 11 6.06 -13.25 0.33
N VAL A 12 6.86 -12.19 0.40
CA VAL A 12 8.26 -12.22 0.85
C VAL A 12 8.42 -12.80 2.26
N LYS A 13 7.46 -12.53 3.15
CA LYS A 13 7.47 -13.03 4.54
C LYS A 13 7.00 -14.50 4.66
N ASN A 14 6.67 -15.18 3.55
CA ASN A 14 6.17 -16.56 3.54
C ASN A 14 5.00 -16.79 4.50
N LEU A 15 4.07 -15.83 4.55
CA LEU A 15 2.90 -15.92 5.44
C LEU A 15 2.00 -17.09 5.02
N PRO A 16 1.39 -17.80 5.99
CA PRO A 16 0.49 -18.89 5.69
C PRO A 16 -0.76 -18.39 4.97
N PHE A 17 -1.23 -19.18 4.00
CA PHE A 17 -2.51 -18.93 3.34
C PHE A 17 -3.62 -19.69 4.06
N THR A 18 -4.68 -19.00 4.43
CA THR A 18 -5.93 -19.58 4.92
C THR A 18 -6.99 -19.38 3.83
N ASN A 19 -7.61 -20.47 3.37
CA ASN A 19 -8.58 -20.43 2.26
C ASN A 19 -8.07 -19.74 0.98
N GLY A 20 -6.77 -19.89 0.67
CA GLY A 20 -6.15 -19.28 -0.51
C GLY A 20 -5.84 -17.78 -0.39
N LYS A 21 -6.06 -17.16 0.77
CA LYS A 21 -5.68 -15.77 1.06
C LYS A 21 -4.74 -15.69 2.26
N ARG A 22 -3.97 -14.62 2.39
CA ARG A 22 -3.06 -14.36 3.51
C ARG A 22 -3.42 -13.08 4.26
N GLU A 23 -2.85 -12.89 5.43
CA GLU A 23 -2.93 -11.62 6.15
C GLU A 23 -1.96 -10.57 5.58
N TRP A 24 -2.17 -9.31 5.97
CA TRP A 24 -1.21 -8.22 5.72
C TRP A 24 0.14 -8.53 6.37
N SER A 25 1.24 -8.10 5.74
CA SER A 25 2.58 -8.37 6.26
C SER A 25 2.90 -7.59 7.53
N ASN A 26 2.25 -6.45 7.73
CA ASN A 26 2.38 -5.63 8.92
C ASN A 26 0.98 -5.28 9.42
N GLY A 27 0.81 -5.23 10.75
CA GLY A 27 -0.45 -4.82 11.36
C GLY A 27 -0.77 -3.35 11.05
N LEU A 28 -2.05 -2.98 11.08
CA LEU A 28 -2.46 -1.62 10.75
C LEU A 28 -1.83 -0.57 11.67
N PHE A 29 -1.83 -0.82 12.98
CA PHE A 29 -1.27 0.10 13.98
C PHE A 29 0.24 -0.12 14.22
N ASP A 30 0.90 -0.91 13.37
CA ASP A 30 2.36 -1.08 13.38
C ASP A 30 3.06 0.08 12.62
N CYS A 31 2.50 1.28 12.71
CA CYS A 31 3.07 2.48 12.09
C CYS A 31 4.42 2.89 12.70
N PHE A 32 4.77 2.38 13.89
CA PHE A 32 6.10 2.55 14.48
C PHE A 32 7.21 1.82 13.69
N GLY A 33 6.85 0.82 12.88
CA GLY A 33 7.80 0.15 11.97
C GLY A 33 8.22 1.01 10.77
N ASP A 34 7.52 2.12 10.50
CA ASP A 34 7.88 3.14 9.52
C ASP A 34 7.28 4.50 9.93
N CYS A 35 7.84 5.09 10.99
CA CYS A 35 7.43 6.40 11.48
C CYS A 35 7.57 7.51 10.43
N GLY A 36 8.55 7.40 9.53
CA GLY A 36 8.80 8.41 8.49
C GLY A 36 7.62 8.51 7.54
N THR A 37 7.20 7.38 6.96
CA THR A 37 6.03 7.34 6.08
C THR A 37 4.75 7.69 6.84
N CYS A 38 4.60 7.25 8.09
CA CYS A 38 3.42 7.58 8.89
C CYS A 38 3.29 9.09 9.16
N VAL A 39 4.40 9.76 9.50
CA VAL A 39 4.42 11.21 9.69
C VAL A 39 4.18 11.94 8.36
N HIS A 40 4.77 11.46 7.26
CA HIS A 40 4.53 12.05 5.94
C HIS A 40 3.06 11.91 5.52
N ALA A 41 2.45 10.75 5.78
CA ALA A 41 1.04 10.50 5.53
C ALA A 41 0.12 11.32 6.45
N TRP A 42 0.61 11.76 7.61
CA TRP A 42 -0.14 12.65 8.51
C TRP A 42 -0.25 14.05 7.93
N PHE A 43 0.86 14.62 7.44
CA PHE A 43 0.90 15.97 6.89
C PHE A 43 0.42 16.04 5.44
N CYS A 44 0.69 15.01 4.65
CA CYS A 44 0.45 15.00 3.21
C CYS A 44 -0.04 13.63 2.73
N PRO A 45 -1.23 13.18 3.18
CA PRO A 45 -1.78 11.87 2.81
C PRO A 45 -1.98 11.69 1.30
N CYS A 46 -2.31 12.79 0.59
CA CYS A 46 -2.50 12.76 -0.87
C CYS A 46 -1.22 12.39 -1.64
N MET A 47 -0.05 12.82 -1.16
CA MET A 47 1.23 12.48 -1.79
C MET A 47 1.60 11.01 -1.57
N VAL A 48 1.39 10.50 -0.35
CA VAL A 48 1.62 9.07 -0.06
C VAL A 48 0.66 8.20 -0.86
N TYR A 49 -0.61 8.60 -0.94
CA TYR A 49 -1.61 7.93 -1.77
C TYR A 49 -1.16 7.86 -3.24
N SER A 50 -0.79 8.99 -3.85
CA SER A 50 -0.39 9.02 -5.27
C SER A 50 0.85 8.15 -5.51
N LYS A 51 1.86 8.22 -4.63
CA LYS A 51 3.04 7.34 -4.71
C LYS A 51 2.69 5.86 -4.62
N ASN A 52 1.88 5.46 -3.65
CA ASN A 52 1.44 4.07 -3.50
C ASN A 52 0.68 3.59 -4.73
N LYS A 53 -0.23 4.42 -5.24
CA LYS A 53 -1.01 4.14 -6.46
C LYS A 53 -0.09 3.91 -7.65
N HIS A 54 0.84 4.83 -7.92
CA HIS A 54 1.79 4.68 -9.02
C HIS A 54 2.66 3.44 -8.89
N ARG A 55 3.16 3.15 -7.69
CA ARG A 55 3.99 1.95 -7.45
C ARG A 55 3.21 0.67 -7.73
N VAL A 56 1.98 0.54 -7.19
CA VAL A 56 1.18 -0.68 -7.41
C VAL A 56 0.69 -0.82 -8.85
N GLU A 57 0.29 0.27 -9.51
CA GLU A 57 -0.10 0.24 -10.92
C GLU A 57 1.07 -0.14 -11.82
N TYR A 58 2.26 0.41 -11.55
CA TYR A 58 3.46 0.07 -12.29
C TYR A 58 3.88 -1.39 -12.09
N LEU A 59 3.79 -1.91 -10.86
CA LEU A 59 4.01 -3.33 -10.55
C LEU A 59 2.98 -4.23 -11.25
N ASN A 60 1.72 -3.81 -11.32
CA ASN A 60 0.66 -4.56 -12.03
C ASN A 60 0.89 -4.60 -13.54
N GLN A 61 1.40 -3.52 -14.13
CA GLN A 61 1.62 -3.43 -15.58
C GLN A 61 2.94 -4.03 -16.03
N ASN A 62 4.02 -3.81 -15.28
CA ASN A 62 5.39 -4.11 -15.70
C ASN A 62 6.02 -5.28 -14.93
N GLY A 63 5.44 -5.70 -13.80
CA GLY A 63 6.00 -6.74 -12.93
C GLY A 63 7.34 -6.38 -12.28
N ARG A 64 7.72 -5.10 -12.29
CA ARG A 64 9.02 -4.59 -11.78
C ARG A 64 8.79 -3.33 -10.94
N PRO A 65 9.69 -3.00 -10.00
CA PRO A 65 9.55 -1.80 -9.17
C PRO A 65 9.56 -0.51 -10.01
N HIS A 66 8.84 0.51 -9.55
CA HIS A 66 8.82 1.81 -10.21
C HIS A 66 10.22 2.45 -10.14
N PRO A 67 10.79 2.95 -11.26
CA PRO A 67 12.17 3.45 -11.30
C PRO A 67 12.43 4.59 -10.29
N ASP A 68 11.42 5.46 -10.09
CA ASP A 68 11.48 6.58 -9.14
C ASP A 68 10.60 6.36 -7.89
N SER A 69 10.33 5.12 -7.49
CA SER A 69 9.54 4.78 -6.28
C SER A 69 8.20 5.54 -6.14
N GLY A 70 7.46 5.71 -7.24
CA GLY A 70 6.19 6.46 -7.29
C GLY A 70 6.32 7.94 -7.68
N GLY A 71 7.54 8.42 -7.98
CA GLY A 71 7.80 9.77 -8.47
C GLY A 71 7.73 10.84 -7.38
N SER A 72 7.45 12.09 -7.77
CA SER A 72 7.34 13.22 -6.82
C SER A 72 6.18 13.05 -5.84
N GLY A 73 5.13 12.31 -6.22
CA GLY A 73 3.86 12.25 -5.51
C GLY A 73 3.01 13.52 -5.65
N VAL A 74 3.41 14.45 -6.53
CA VAL A 74 2.71 15.71 -6.81
C VAL A 74 2.26 15.69 -8.27
N ASP A 75 1.08 15.15 -8.49
CA ASP A 75 0.48 14.91 -9.80
C ASP A 75 -1.06 15.09 -9.73
N GLY A 76 -1.75 14.71 -10.81
CA GLY A 76 -3.21 14.75 -10.87
C GLY A 76 -3.89 13.88 -9.81
N ASP A 77 -3.34 12.72 -9.45
CA ASP A 77 -3.90 11.84 -8.43
C ASP A 77 -3.76 12.43 -7.03
N CYS A 78 -2.63 13.07 -6.74
CA CYS A 78 -2.45 13.86 -5.53
C CYS A 78 -3.46 15.00 -5.45
N ALA A 79 -3.64 15.76 -6.54
CA ALA A 79 -4.60 16.87 -6.58
C ALA A 79 -6.04 16.37 -6.39
N MET A 80 -6.44 15.29 -7.06
CA MET A 80 -7.78 14.70 -6.92
C MET A 80 -8.03 14.19 -5.49
N HIS A 81 -7.08 13.45 -4.91
CA HIS A 81 -7.20 12.97 -3.54
C HIS A 81 -7.25 14.13 -2.53
N CYS A 82 -6.42 15.15 -2.72
CA CYS A 82 -6.42 16.36 -1.90
C CYS A 82 -7.78 17.08 -1.98
N CYS A 83 -8.28 17.36 -3.19
CA CYS A 83 -9.57 18.00 -3.41
C CYS A 83 -10.72 17.22 -2.77
N LEU A 84 -10.81 15.90 -2.97
CA LEU A 84 -11.88 15.09 -2.35
C LEU A 84 -11.78 15.07 -0.83
N THR A 85 -10.56 15.05 -0.28
CA THR A 85 -10.34 15.10 1.16
C THR A 85 -10.75 16.46 1.74
N VAL A 86 -10.37 17.57 1.12
CA VAL A 86 -10.64 18.92 1.63
C VAL A 86 -12.09 19.33 1.45
N LEU A 87 -12.68 19.04 0.28
CA LEU A 87 -14.01 19.52 -0.08
C LEU A 87 -15.14 18.65 0.49
N PHE A 88 -14.91 17.34 0.64
CA PHE A 88 -15.97 16.38 0.97
C PHE A 88 -15.60 15.43 2.11
N ASN A 89 -14.41 15.56 2.72
CA ASN A 89 -13.82 14.54 3.59
C ASN A 89 -13.82 13.13 2.95
N GLY A 90 -13.85 13.09 1.62
CA GLY A 90 -14.14 11.92 0.80
C GLY A 90 -12.90 11.23 0.22
N GLY A 91 -11.69 11.56 0.68
CA GLY A 91 -10.45 10.96 0.16
C GLY A 91 -10.43 9.44 0.20
N PHE A 92 -11.13 8.84 1.17
CA PHE A 92 -11.30 7.39 1.28
C PHE A 92 -11.92 6.76 0.02
N ILE A 93 -12.71 7.50 -0.76
CA ILE A 93 -13.34 7.02 -2.00
C ILE A 93 -12.29 6.57 -3.01
N LEU A 94 -11.16 7.29 -3.09
CA LEU A 94 -10.04 6.92 -3.97
C LEU A 94 -9.12 5.89 -3.33
N GLN A 95 -8.98 5.92 -2.01
CA GLN A 95 -8.14 4.99 -1.27
C GLN A 95 -8.67 3.55 -1.29
N MET A 96 -10.00 3.36 -1.25
CA MET A 96 -10.64 2.03 -1.26
C MET A 96 -10.28 1.18 -2.49
N PRO A 97 -10.43 1.66 -3.73
CA PRO A 97 -9.99 0.92 -4.91
C PRO A 97 -8.50 0.58 -4.90
N ASN A 98 -7.64 1.52 -4.47
CA ASN A 98 -6.20 1.30 -4.42
C ASN A 98 -5.82 0.17 -3.46
N ARG A 99 -6.39 0.20 -2.25
CA ARG A 99 -6.22 -0.87 -1.26
C ARG A 99 -6.74 -2.20 -1.77
N GLY A 100 -7.87 -2.20 -2.48
CA GLY A 100 -8.41 -3.38 -3.16
C GLY A 100 -7.44 -3.96 -4.19
N ALA A 101 -6.82 -3.10 -5.02
CA ALA A 101 -5.83 -3.51 -6.01
C ALA A 101 -4.60 -4.15 -5.36
N ILE A 102 -4.08 -3.56 -4.27
CA ILE A 102 -3.00 -4.13 -3.44
C ILE A 102 -3.42 -5.51 -2.94
N ARG A 103 -4.58 -5.62 -2.28
CA ARG A 103 -5.06 -6.89 -1.73
C ARG A 103 -5.22 -7.99 -2.79
N ASN A 104 -5.73 -7.62 -3.97
CA ASN A 104 -5.88 -8.56 -5.08
C ASN A 104 -4.52 -9.03 -5.61
N ARG A 105 -3.55 -8.13 -5.75
CA ARG A 105 -2.19 -8.47 -6.19
C ARG A 105 -1.51 -9.47 -5.25
N TYR A 106 -1.70 -9.27 -3.94
CA TYR A 106 -1.01 -10.03 -2.91
C TYR A 106 -1.83 -11.19 -2.31
N ASN A 107 -3.04 -11.44 -2.81
CA ASN A 107 -4.01 -12.38 -2.25
C ASN A 107 -4.28 -12.17 -0.75
N ILE A 108 -4.49 -10.92 -0.32
CA ILE A 108 -4.72 -10.55 1.08
C ILE A 108 -6.21 -10.64 1.47
N GLU A 109 -6.49 -11.16 2.66
CA GLU A 109 -7.83 -11.31 3.26
C GLU A 109 -8.46 -9.98 3.74
N GLY A 110 -9.80 -9.92 3.71
CA GLY A 110 -10.63 -8.81 4.19
C GLY A 110 -11.67 -8.30 3.18
N SER A 111 -12.34 -7.20 3.53
CA SER A 111 -13.52 -6.69 2.83
C SER A 111 -13.53 -5.16 2.74
N THR A 112 -14.22 -4.63 1.72
CA THR A 112 -14.41 -3.18 1.47
C THR A 112 -14.99 -2.45 2.69
N TRP A 113 -15.77 -3.16 3.52
CA TRP A 113 -16.37 -2.61 4.74
C TRP A 113 -15.34 -2.36 5.86
N MET A 114 -14.42 -3.31 6.05
CA MET A 114 -13.31 -3.14 7.00
C MET A 114 -12.42 -1.99 6.54
N ASP A 115 -12.14 -1.88 5.24
CA ASP A 115 -11.31 -0.80 4.71
C ASP A 115 -11.93 0.60 4.93
N CYS A 116 -13.27 0.71 4.89
CA CYS A 116 -14.01 1.95 5.19
C CYS A 116 -13.88 2.38 6.68
N LEU A 117 -14.06 1.45 7.62
CA LEU A 117 -13.88 1.69 9.06
C LEU A 117 -12.42 1.98 9.41
N THR A 118 -11.49 1.30 8.74
CA THR A 118 -10.05 1.42 8.96
C THR A 118 -9.51 2.77 8.49
N SER A 119 -10.04 3.28 7.38
CA SER A 119 -9.73 4.62 6.86
C SER A 119 -10.28 5.75 7.73
N PHE A 120 -11.24 5.45 8.61
CA PHE A 120 -11.82 6.43 9.53
C PHE A 120 -10.98 6.63 10.80
N TYR A 121 -10.33 5.57 11.32
CA TYR A 121 -9.62 5.61 12.60
C TYR A 121 -8.12 5.96 12.51
N CYS A 122 -7.42 5.63 11.42
CA CYS A 122 -6.05 6.12 11.18
C CYS A 122 -5.65 6.09 9.69
N LYS A 123 -6.05 7.11 8.91
CA LYS A 123 -5.62 7.31 7.50
C LYS A 123 -4.10 7.14 7.27
N PRO A 124 -3.21 7.74 8.09
CA PRO A 124 -1.77 7.61 7.86
C PRO A 124 -1.25 6.20 8.11
N CYS A 125 -1.82 5.47 9.07
CA CYS A 125 -1.48 4.08 9.33
C CYS A 125 -1.84 3.19 8.13
N VAL A 126 -3.02 3.39 7.53
CA VAL A 126 -3.46 2.65 6.33
C VAL A 126 -2.50 2.90 5.17
N LEU A 127 -2.18 4.17 4.88
CA LEU A 127 -1.26 4.54 3.79
C LEU A 127 0.16 3.99 4.02
N THR A 128 0.59 3.97 5.28
CA THR A 128 1.89 3.39 5.67
C THR A 128 1.89 1.87 5.49
N GLN A 129 0.84 1.19 5.92
CA GLN A 129 0.69 -0.26 5.74
C GLN A 129 0.74 -0.63 4.25
N GLU A 130 0.03 0.12 3.39
CA GLU A 130 0.07 -0.06 1.94
C GLU A 130 1.47 0.16 1.37
N SER A 131 2.15 1.26 1.75
CA SER A 131 3.50 1.56 1.29
C SER A 131 4.49 0.46 1.65
N ARG A 132 4.45 -0.02 2.90
CA ARG A 132 5.32 -1.09 3.39
C ARG A 132 5.04 -2.43 2.70
N GLU A 133 3.79 -2.73 2.38
CA GLU A 133 3.45 -3.96 1.66
C GLU A 133 4.02 -3.95 0.24
N ILE A 134 3.88 -2.81 -0.46
CA ILE A 134 4.47 -2.62 -1.78
C ILE A 134 6.00 -2.70 -1.73
N GLU A 135 6.61 -2.05 -0.74
CA GLU A 135 8.05 -2.01 -0.59
C GLU A 135 8.67 -3.40 -0.40
N LEU A 136 8.00 -4.29 0.34
CA LEU A 136 8.47 -5.67 0.51
C LEU A 136 8.62 -6.39 -0.84
N GLU A 137 7.63 -6.30 -1.72
CA GLU A 137 7.75 -6.88 -3.07
C GLU A 137 8.85 -6.19 -3.87
N GLU A 138 8.88 -4.84 -3.89
CA GLU A 138 9.90 -4.10 -4.64
C GLU A 138 11.33 -4.47 -4.22
N GLN A 139 11.59 -4.60 -2.91
CA GLN A 139 12.88 -5.04 -2.38
C GLN A 139 13.21 -6.48 -2.81
N SER A 140 12.23 -7.37 -2.85
CA SER A 140 12.44 -8.77 -3.29
C SER A 140 12.76 -8.89 -4.79
N LEU A 141 12.35 -7.91 -5.60
CA LEU A 141 12.61 -7.86 -7.04
C LEU A 141 13.97 -7.22 -7.38
N MET A 142 14.60 -6.54 -6.42
CA MET A 142 15.92 -5.90 -6.58
C MET A 142 17.10 -6.79 -6.13
N GLY A 143 16.83 -7.89 -5.42
CA GLY A 143 17.83 -8.87 -4.96
C GLY A 143 18.13 -9.95 -5.98
#